data_AF-A0A4Y8CB90-F1
#
_entry.id   AF-A0A4Y8CB90-F1
#
_cell.length_a   1.000
_cell.length_b   1.000
_cell.length_c   1.000
_cell.angle_alpha   90.00
_cell.angle_beta   90.00
_cell.angle_gamma   90.00
#
_symmetry.space_group_name_H-M   'P 1'
#
loop_
_entity.id
_entity.type
_entity.pdbx_description
1 polymer ?
#
loop_
_entity_poly.entity_id
_entity_poly.type
_entity_poly.pdbx_seq_one_letter_code
_entity_poly.pdbx_strand_id
1 'polypeptide(L)'
;AKARGEFQKAAELEYGKIPSLEKEVEILEDKWKKMSENGVLLKNQVDEDLVAGILSKWTGISVQKMLTSEKQKFLEVEKHLKESVIGQDKALSALARAIKRNKAGLNADNKPIGSFLFLGPTGVGKTQSAKALA
;
A
#
# COMPACT_ATOMS: atom_id res chain seq x y z
N ALA A 1 39.92 8.39 -7.19
CA ALA A 1 40.98 8.18 -8.19
C ALA A 1 40.84 9.19 -9.33
N LYS A 2 39.73 9.18 -10.10
CA LYS A 2 39.46 10.12 -11.21
C LYS A 2 39.56 11.61 -10.84
N ALA A 3 38.91 12.04 -9.75
CA ALA A 3 38.97 13.42 -9.26
C ALA A 3 40.34 13.85 -8.68
N ARG A 4 41.26 12.90 -8.44
CA ARG A 4 42.61 13.14 -7.90
C ARG A 4 43.71 13.00 -8.97
N GLY A 5 43.34 12.81 -10.25
CA GLY A 5 44.29 12.62 -11.36
C GLY A 5 44.94 11.23 -11.43
N GLU A 6 44.54 10.28 -10.57
CA GLU A 6 45.07 8.91 -10.57
C GLU A 6 44.34 8.04 -11.62
N PHE A 7 44.61 8.29 -12.91
CA PHE A 7 43.90 7.66 -14.02
C PHE A 7 44.11 6.14 -14.13
N GLN A 8 45.31 5.65 -13.83
CA GLN A 8 45.61 4.21 -13.86
C GLN A 8 44.80 3.42 -12.82
N LYS A 9 44.72 3.94 -11.60
CA LYS A 9 43.92 3.35 -10.52
C LYS A 9 42.42 3.49 -10.76
N ALA A 10 41.98 4.57 -11.42
CA ALA A 10 40.60 4.73 -11.83
C ALA A 10 40.19 3.68 -12.87
N ALA A 11 41.02 3.46 -13.90
CA ALA A 11 40.77 2.44 -14.92
C ALA A 11 40.78 1.01 -14.34
N GLU A 12 41.70 0.69 -13.42
CA GLU A 12 41.72 -0.61 -12.73
C GLU A 12 40.44 -0.87 -11.93
N LEU A 13 39.92 0.16 -11.26
CA LEU A 13 38.65 0.05 -10.52
C LEU A 13 37.45 -0.07 -11.47
N GLU A 14 37.37 0.81 -12.47
CA GLU A 14 36.20 0.97 -13.36
C GLU A 14 36.05 -0.20 -14.34
N TYR A 15 37.14 -0.78 -14.83
CA TYR A 15 37.10 -1.86 -15.83
C TYR A 15 37.56 -3.23 -15.30
N GLY A 16 38.16 -3.27 -14.11
CA GLY A 16 38.62 -4.52 -13.48
C GLY A 16 37.78 -4.88 -12.27
N LYS A 17 38.02 -4.18 -11.15
CA LYS A 17 37.49 -4.57 -9.84
C LYS A 17 35.98 -4.40 -9.71
N ILE A 18 35.40 -3.30 -10.20
CA ILE A 18 33.94 -3.07 -10.10
C ILE A 18 33.18 -4.13 -10.91
N PRO A 19 33.47 -4.37 -12.20
CA PRO A 19 32.78 -5.41 -12.96
C PRO A 19 32.95 -6.82 -12.38
N SER A 20 34.12 -7.13 -11.78
CA SER A 20 34.31 -8.43 -11.11
C SER A 20 33.46 -8.56 -9.85
N LEU A 21 33.36 -7.50 -9.03
CA LEU A 21 32.56 -7.51 -7.81
C LEU A 21 31.07 -7.51 -8.13
N GLU A 22 30.62 -6.81 -9.17
CA GLU A 22 29.23 -6.85 -9.63
C GLU A 22 28.82 -8.26 -10.07
N LYS A 23 29.68 -8.96 -10.82
CA LYS A 23 29.45 -10.38 -11.18
C LYS A 23 29.41 -11.28 -9.94
N GLU A 24 30.28 -11.03 -8.96
CA GLU A 24 30.28 -11.80 -7.72
C GLU A 24 28.99 -11.57 -6.91
N VAL A 25 28.51 -10.33 -6.84
CA VAL A 25 27.20 -9.99 -6.25
C VAL A 25 26.07 -10.73 -6.96
N GLU A 26 26.02 -10.70 -8.30
CA GLU A 26 24.99 -11.38 -9.09
C GLU A 26 24.96 -12.90 -8.82
N ILE A 27 26.14 -13.54 -8.74
CA ILE A 27 26.26 -14.97 -8.41
C ILE A 27 25.77 -15.25 -6.98
N LEU A 28 26.11 -14.40 -6.02
CA LEU A 28 25.68 -14.55 -4.63
C LEU A 28 24.17 -14.32 -4.47
N GLU A 29 23.59 -13.38 -5.21
CA GLU A 29 22.15 -13.12 -5.24
C GLU A 29 21.38 -14.31 -5.85
N ASP A 30 21.85 -14.90 -6.94
CA ASP A 30 21.19 -16.09 -7.54
C ASP A 30 21.29 -17.32 -6.60
N LYS A 31 22.44 -17.51 -5.95
CA LYS A 31 22.59 -18.53 -4.89
C LYS A 31 21.63 -18.28 -3.73
N TRP A 32 21.52 -17.03 -3.27
CA TRP A 32 20.61 -16.65 -2.19
C TRP A 32 19.15 -16.91 -2.58
N LYS A 33 18.75 -16.58 -3.81
CA LYS A 33 17.39 -16.81 -4.32
C LYS A 33 17.04 -18.30 -4.31
N LYS A 34 17.93 -19.16 -4.82
CA LYS A 34 17.77 -20.62 -4.78
C LYS A 34 17.74 -21.19 -3.36
N MET A 35 18.50 -20.63 -2.43
CA MET A 35 18.43 -21.01 -1.01
C MET A 35 17.11 -20.55 -0.37
N SER A 36 16.64 -19.34 -0.70
CA SER A 36 15.39 -18.77 -0.22
C SER A 36 14.16 -19.56 -0.65
N GLU A 37 14.17 -20.15 -1.85
CA GLU A 37 13.12 -21.06 -2.33
C GLU A 37 12.99 -22.32 -1.48
N ASN A 38 14.09 -22.80 -0.88
CA ASN A 38 14.10 -23.96 0.01
C ASN A 38 13.74 -23.63 1.48
N GLY A 39 13.35 -22.38 1.76
CA GLY A 39 12.96 -21.91 3.08
C GLY A 39 14.15 -21.49 3.94
N VAL A 40 14.48 -20.20 3.92
CA VAL A 40 15.52 -19.63 4.78
C VAL A 40 14.91 -19.23 6.13
N LEU A 41 15.52 -19.68 7.22
CA LEU A 41 15.08 -19.41 8.60
C LEU A 41 15.18 -17.91 8.98
N LEU A 42 16.05 -17.16 8.29
CA LEU A 42 16.34 -15.74 8.54
C LEU A 42 15.90 -14.88 7.35
N LYS A 43 14.79 -14.14 7.51
CA LYS A 43 14.38 -13.08 6.59
C LYS A 43 15.27 -11.84 6.79
N ASN A 44 16.31 -11.69 5.95
CA ASN A 44 17.18 -10.51 5.94
C ASN A 44 16.71 -9.40 4.99
N GLN A 45 15.47 -9.46 4.50
CA GLN A 45 14.87 -8.47 3.60
C GLN A 45 13.66 -7.80 4.27
N VAL A 46 13.48 -6.51 4.01
CA VAL A 46 12.27 -5.78 4.39
C VAL A 46 11.18 -6.11 3.35
N ASP A 47 10.19 -6.90 3.76
CA ASP A 47 9.02 -7.25 2.98
C ASP A 47 7.75 -6.56 3.50
N GLU A 48 6.65 -6.66 2.75
CA GLU A 48 5.35 -6.07 3.11
C GLU A 48 4.83 -6.59 4.47
N ASP A 49 5.10 -7.85 4.79
CA ASP A 49 4.71 -8.48 6.04
C ASP A 49 5.41 -7.82 7.25
N LEU A 50 6.72 -7.56 7.13
CA LEU A 50 7.51 -6.91 8.17
C LEU A 50 7.01 -5.47 8.41
N VAL A 51 6.77 -4.72 7.33
CA VAL A 51 6.25 -3.34 7.41
C VAL A 51 4.86 -3.34 8.05
N ALA A 52 3.95 -4.21 7.60
CA ALA A 52 2.61 -4.35 8.18
C ALA A 52 2.66 -4.76 9.65
N GLY A 53 3.61 -5.62 10.05
CA GLY A 53 3.81 -6.02 11.44
C GLY A 53 4.21 -4.86 12.35
N ILE A 54 5.10 -3.97 11.89
CA ILE A 54 5.48 -2.77 12.63
C ILE A 54 4.29 -1.81 12.75
N LEU A 55 3.62 -1.52 11.63
CA LEU A 55 2.45 -0.64 11.62
C LEU A 55 1.32 -1.19 12.49
N SER A 56 1.12 -2.49 12.51
CA SER A 56 0.11 -3.14 13.37
C SER A 56 0.40 -2.91 14.85
N LYS A 57 1.68 -3.00 15.27
CA LYS A 57 2.06 -2.70 16.67
C LYS A 57 1.82 -1.24 17.05
N TRP A 58 2.04 -0.31 16.12
CA TRP A 58 1.86 1.12 16.39
C TRP A 58 0.39 1.56 16.34
N THR A 59 -0.39 1.02 15.41
CA THR A 59 -1.77 1.48 15.13
C THR A 59 -2.84 0.60 15.76
N GLY A 60 -2.50 -0.62 16.19
CA GLY A 60 -3.46 -1.64 16.64
C GLY A 60 -4.30 -2.27 15.52
N ILE A 61 -4.11 -1.86 14.26
CA ILE A 61 -4.80 -2.45 13.11
C ILE A 61 -4.14 -3.78 12.75
N SER A 62 -4.89 -4.85 12.52
CA SER A 62 -4.29 -6.18 12.24
C SER A 62 -3.59 -6.25 10.88
N VAL A 63 -2.51 -7.03 10.81
CA VAL A 63 -1.75 -7.28 9.57
C VAL A 63 -2.66 -7.81 8.46
N GLN A 64 -3.59 -8.72 8.79
CA GLN A 64 -4.57 -9.24 7.83
C GLN A 64 -5.43 -8.13 7.22
N LYS A 65 -5.88 -7.16 8.03
CA LYS A 65 -6.64 -6.01 7.53
C LYS A 65 -5.77 -5.09 6.66
N MET A 66 -4.47 -4.98 6.95
CA MET A 66 -3.55 -4.17 6.13
C MET A 66 -3.25 -4.83 4.79
N LEU A 67 -2.88 -6.11 4.79
CA LEU A 67 -2.52 -6.91 3.61
C LEU A 67 -3.71 -7.26 2.71
N THR A 68 -4.95 -7.06 3.18
CA THR A 68 -6.14 -7.20 2.35
C THR A 68 -6.05 -6.23 1.16
N SER A 69 -6.18 -6.77 -0.06
CA SER A 69 -6.14 -5.99 -1.30
C SER A 69 -7.03 -4.76 -1.22
N GLU A 70 -6.45 -3.59 -1.46
CA GLU A 70 -7.18 -2.32 -1.46
C GLU A 70 -8.41 -2.39 -2.38
N LYS A 71 -8.27 -3.02 -3.55
CA LYS A 71 -9.35 -3.18 -4.52
C LYS A 71 -10.57 -3.89 -3.91
N GLN A 72 -10.35 -4.95 -3.13
CA GLN A 72 -11.43 -5.70 -2.50
C GLN A 72 -12.14 -4.85 -1.45
N LYS A 73 -11.38 -4.11 -0.61
CA LYS A 73 -11.94 -3.19 0.39
C LYS A 73 -12.92 -2.21 -0.25
N PHE A 74 -12.52 -1.58 -1.36
CA PHE A 74 -13.37 -0.60 -2.04
C PHE A 74 -14.60 -1.21 -2.72
N LEU A 75 -14.50 -2.46 -3.20
CA LEU A 75 -15.64 -3.16 -3.79
C LEU A 75 -16.75 -3.39 -2.74
N GLU A 76 -16.34 -3.69 -1.51
CA GLU A 76 -17.20 -4.02 -0.37
C GLU A 76 -17.64 -2.81 0.48
N VAL A 77 -17.17 -1.60 0.18
CA VAL A 77 -17.51 -0.37 0.95
C VAL A 77 -19.01 -0.21 1.22
N GLU A 78 -19.87 -0.44 0.21
CA GLU A 78 -21.31 -0.31 0.40
C GLU A 78 -21.86 -1.32 1.42
N LYS A 79 -21.36 -2.56 1.38
CA LYS A 79 -21.74 -3.62 2.32
C LYS A 79 -21.34 -3.22 3.73
N HIS A 80 -20.11 -2.73 3.91
CA HIS A 80 -19.61 -2.30 5.20
C HIS A 80 -20.40 -1.11 5.78
N LEU A 81 -20.77 -0.13 4.94
CA LEU A 81 -21.62 0.98 5.37
C LEU A 81 -23.01 0.51 5.83
N LYS A 82 -23.58 -0.52 5.18
CA LYS A 82 -24.89 -1.10 5.55
C LYS A 82 -24.87 -1.86 6.88
N GLU A 83 -23.71 -2.33 7.33
CA GLU A 83 -23.56 -2.94 8.65
C GLU A 83 -23.80 -1.91 9.77
N SER A 84 -23.49 -0.63 9.52
CA SER A 84 -23.59 0.45 10.51
C SER A 84 -24.84 1.33 10.35
N VAL A 85 -25.42 1.40 9.14
CA VAL A 85 -26.57 2.27 8.85
C VAL A 85 -27.67 1.48 8.15
N ILE A 86 -28.80 1.34 8.82
CA ILE A 86 -29.95 0.54 8.33
C ILE A 86 -30.98 1.46 7.66
N GLY A 87 -31.55 1.01 6.53
CA GLY A 87 -32.68 1.68 5.87
C GLY A 87 -32.34 2.93 5.06
N GLN A 88 -31.05 3.16 4.75
CA GLN A 88 -30.57 4.32 3.97
C GLN A 88 -29.91 3.91 2.65
N ASP A 89 -30.36 2.83 1.99
CA ASP A 89 -29.70 2.22 0.82
C ASP A 89 -29.32 3.21 -0.28
N LYS A 90 -30.22 4.14 -0.63
CA LYS A 90 -29.97 5.13 -1.67
C LYS A 90 -28.82 6.08 -1.31
N ALA A 91 -28.76 6.53 -0.06
CA ALA A 91 -27.70 7.42 0.41
C ALA A 91 -26.36 6.67 0.48
N LEU A 92 -26.36 5.43 1.00
CA LEU A 92 -25.17 4.60 1.11
C LEU A 92 -24.60 4.21 -0.26
N SER A 93 -25.46 3.88 -1.22
CA SER A 93 -25.03 3.59 -2.60
C SER A 93 -24.41 4.82 -3.28
N ALA A 94 -24.97 6.02 -3.05
CA ALA A 94 -24.39 7.26 -3.58
C ALA A 94 -23.00 7.56 -2.99
N LEU A 95 -22.81 7.36 -1.68
CA LEU A 95 -21.52 7.47 -1.01
C LEU A 95 -20.51 6.46 -1.57
N ALA A 96 -20.88 5.18 -1.60
CA ALA A 96 -20.03 4.11 -2.11
C ALA A 96 -19.60 4.36 -3.56
N ARG A 97 -20.51 4.88 -4.40
CA ARG A 97 -20.19 5.22 -5.79
C ARG A 97 -19.14 6.33 -5.89
N ALA A 98 -19.22 7.36 -5.05
CA ALA A 98 -18.24 8.44 -5.04
C ALA A 98 -16.83 7.95 -4.62
N ILE A 99 -16.78 7.11 -3.58
CA ILE A 99 -15.53 6.50 -3.11
C ILE A 99 -14.91 5.61 -4.20
N LYS A 100 -15.73 4.75 -4.82
CA LYS A 100 -15.30 3.87 -5.92
C LYS A 100 -14.77 4.67 -7.12
N ARG A 101 -15.44 5.77 -7.51
CA ARG A 101 -14.96 6.64 -8.61
C ARG A 101 -13.62 7.29 -8.30
N ASN A 102 -13.43 7.78 -7.08
CA ASN A 102 -12.16 8.37 -6.67
C ASN A 102 -11.02 7.35 -6.72
N LYS A 103 -11.23 6.14 -6.18
CA LYS A 103 -10.21 5.09 -6.24
C LYS A 103 -9.89 4.64 -7.66
N ALA A 104 -10.87 4.67 -8.56
CA ALA A 104 -10.69 4.37 -9.97
C ALA A 104 -10.02 5.51 -10.78
N GLY A 105 -9.65 6.64 -10.14
CA GLY A 105 -9.05 7.79 -10.83
C GLY A 105 -10.02 8.52 -11.76
N LEU A 106 -11.33 8.35 -11.57
CA LEU A 106 -12.37 8.95 -12.43
C LEU A 106 -12.84 10.33 -11.92
N ASN A 107 -12.23 10.84 -10.85
CA ASN A 107 -12.50 12.17 -10.29
C ASN A 107 -11.39 13.14 -10.70
N ALA A 108 -11.71 14.44 -10.78
CA ALA A 108 -10.71 15.47 -11.06
C ALA A 108 -9.72 15.64 -9.89
N ASP A 109 -8.43 15.75 -10.21
CA ASP A 109 -7.32 15.78 -9.24
C ASP A 109 -7.41 16.95 -8.24
N ASN A 110 -8.07 18.05 -8.62
CA ASN A 110 -8.20 19.25 -7.79
C ASN A 110 -9.56 19.36 -7.07
N LYS A 111 -10.21 18.22 -6.77
CA LYS A 111 -11.51 18.20 -6.07
C LYS A 111 -11.52 17.16 -4.95
N PRO A 112 -12.28 17.40 -3.87
CA PRO A 112 -12.46 16.40 -2.82
C PRO A 112 -13.10 15.11 -3.36
N ILE A 113 -12.84 13.99 -2.69
CA ILE A 113 -13.38 12.64 -3.01
C ILE A 113 -14.90 12.70 -3.22
N GLY A 114 -15.60 13.46 -2.38
CA GLY A 114 -17.00 13.82 -2.52
C GLY A 114 -17.40 14.90 -1.52
N SER A 115 -18.39 15.71 -1.89
CA SER A 115 -19.05 16.66 -1.01
C SER A 115 -20.51 16.27 -0.88
N PHE A 116 -20.96 16.00 0.35
CA PHE A 116 -22.29 15.45 0.62
C PHE A 116 -23.07 16.36 1.54
N LEU A 117 -24.36 16.53 1.22
CA LEU A 117 -25.33 17.19 2.09
C LEU A 117 -26.43 16.18 2.43
N PHE A 118 -26.49 15.77 3.70
CA PHE A 118 -27.51 14.85 4.17
C PHE A 118 -28.76 15.62 4.60
N LEU A 119 -29.87 15.40 3.89
CA LEU A 119 -31.17 16.01 4.17
C LEU A 119 -32.16 14.95 4.67
N GLY A 120 -32.96 15.30 5.67
CA GLY A 120 -33.99 14.40 6.22
C GLY A 120 -34.30 14.69 7.69
N PRO A 121 -35.30 14.02 8.28
CA PRO A 121 -35.69 14.21 9.68
C PRO A 121 -34.61 13.72 10.65
N THR A 122 -34.70 14.13 11.92
CA THR A 122 -33.77 13.68 12.98
C THR A 122 -33.90 12.18 13.24
N GLY A 123 -32.83 11.53 13.70
CA GLY A 123 -32.85 10.10 14.05
C GLY A 123 -32.71 9.10 12.90
N VAL A 124 -32.77 9.53 11.63
CA VAL A 124 -32.70 8.61 10.47
C VAL A 124 -31.31 8.11 10.09
N GLY A 125 -30.28 8.41 10.89
CA GLY A 125 -28.93 7.93 10.67
C GLY A 125 -27.98 8.87 9.91
N LYS A 126 -28.33 10.13 9.64
CA LYS A 126 -27.44 11.11 8.95
C LYS A 126 -26.04 11.19 9.58
N THR A 127 -25.97 11.37 10.89
CA THR A 127 -24.70 11.42 11.63
C THR A 127 -24.00 10.07 11.65
N GLN A 128 -24.76 8.97 11.66
CA GLN A 128 -24.17 7.63 11.60
C GLN A 128 -23.56 7.33 10.24
N SER A 129 -24.16 7.81 9.14
CA SER A 129 -23.56 7.72 7.80
C SER A 129 -22.22 8.46 7.70
N ALA A 130 -22.10 9.62 8.37
CA ALA A 130 -20.83 10.33 8.44
C ALA A 130 -19.79 9.58 9.31
N LYS A 131 -20.21 9.00 10.44
CA LYS A 131 -19.32 8.20 11.31
C LYS A 131 -18.86 6.90 10.65
N ALA A 132 -19.74 6.21 9.92
CA ALA A 132 -19.40 4.98 9.22
C ALA A 132 -18.42 5.18 8.05
N LEU A 133 -18.24 6.43 7.59
CA LEU A 133 -17.27 6.80 6.58
C LEU A 133 -15.88 7.13 7.15
N ALA A 134 -15.82 7.53 8.42
CA ALA A 134 -14.59 7.93 9.12
C ALA A 134 -13.82 6.70 9.62
#